data_AF-A0A2S5N827-F1
#
_entry.id   AF-A0A2S5N827-F1
#
_cell.length_a   1.000
_cell.length_b   1.000
_cell.length_c   1.000
_cell.angle_alpha   90.00
_cell.angle_beta   90.00
_cell.angle_gamma   90.00
#
_symmetry.space_group_name_H-M   'P 1'
#
loop_
_entity.id
_entity.type
_entity.pdbx_description
1 polymer ?
#
loop_
_entity_poly.entity_id
_entity_poly.type
_entity_poly.pdbx_seq_one_letter_code
_entity_poly.pdbx_strand_id
1 'polypeptide(L)'
;KNDTTGALKQVEWLKSHADKHPLIENLSAKIEVARNNPQAAAAQYAKALRLFPDYRAIIHGYAEYYLATNQPDKALKLIAEKQPLYPEDPYLYEMMAKAYAAKGKDLLRFQAQGEAYYRKYNLNGAVEQLDLAIKAKDGNFYEQSIVEARLKELRRLQENEKLAIERLS
;
A
#
# COMPACT_ATOMS: atom_id res chain seq x y z
N LYS A 1 -6.50 27.62 -2.81
CA LYS A 1 -6.31 27.03 -4.17
C LYS A 1 -4.86 26.56 -4.26
N ASN A 2 -4.62 25.28 -4.58
CA ASN A 2 -3.26 24.81 -4.82
C ASN A 2 -2.74 25.43 -6.13
N ASP A 3 -1.68 26.23 -6.09
CA ASP A 3 -1.04 26.77 -7.29
C ASP A 3 -0.21 25.69 -8.00
N THR A 4 -0.88 24.87 -8.79
CA THR A 4 -0.26 23.80 -9.57
C THR A 4 0.58 24.32 -10.73
N THR A 5 0.31 25.55 -11.20
CA THR A 5 1.05 26.20 -12.29
C THR A 5 2.42 26.68 -11.82
N GLY A 6 2.49 27.35 -10.67
CA GLY A 6 3.75 27.74 -10.03
C GLY A 6 4.60 26.52 -9.66
N ALA A 7 3.97 25.49 -9.08
CA ALA A 7 4.64 24.24 -8.74
C ALA A 7 5.26 23.55 -9.97
N LEU A 8 4.55 23.53 -11.10
CA LEU A 8 5.07 22.94 -12.34
C LEU A 8 6.31 23.70 -12.84
N LYS A 9 6.26 25.05 -12.86
CA LYS A 9 7.41 25.87 -13.27
C LYS A 9 8.64 25.59 -12.41
N GLN A 10 8.45 25.48 -11.09
CA GLN A 10 9.54 25.18 -10.17
C GLN A 10 10.10 23.77 -10.39
N VAL A 11 9.25 22.78 -10.62
CA VAL A 11 9.69 21.41 -10.90
C VAL A 11 10.44 21.32 -12.24
N GLU A 12 9.97 21.98 -13.29
CA GLU A 12 10.69 22.01 -14.57
C GLU A 12 12.03 22.72 -14.48
N TRP A 13 12.11 23.81 -13.69
CA TRP A 13 13.38 24.46 -13.39
C TRP A 13 14.34 23.50 -12.68
N LEU A 14 13.87 22.80 -11.64
CA LEU A 14 14.67 21.82 -10.90
C LEU A 14 15.13 20.66 -11.80
N LYS A 15 14.25 20.13 -12.66
CA LYS A 15 14.61 19.07 -13.62
C LYS A 15 15.68 19.49 -14.63
N SER A 16 15.80 20.79 -14.91
CA SER A 16 16.75 21.33 -15.89
C SER A 16 18.08 21.78 -15.27
N HIS A 17 18.11 22.02 -13.95
CA HIS A 17 19.27 22.62 -13.27
C HIS A 17 19.83 21.79 -12.11
N ALA A 18 19.14 20.72 -11.71
CA ALA A 18 19.59 19.82 -10.65
C ALA A 18 19.78 18.39 -11.20
N ASP A 19 20.58 17.60 -10.47
CA ASP A 19 20.69 16.17 -10.74
C ASP A 19 19.33 15.47 -10.61
N LYS A 20 19.18 14.37 -11.34
CA LYS A 20 17.97 13.54 -11.26
C LYS A 20 17.79 13.06 -9.83
N HIS A 21 16.66 13.45 -9.23
CA HIS A 21 16.35 13.11 -7.84
C HIS A 21 14.94 12.51 -7.72
N PRO A 22 14.76 11.41 -6.96
CA PRO A 22 13.47 10.73 -6.88
C PRO A 22 12.35 11.61 -6.30
N LEU A 23 12.66 12.53 -5.39
CA LEU A 23 11.66 13.48 -4.87
C LEU A 23 11.12 14.42 -5.96
N ILE A 24 11.97 14.87 -6.89
CA ILE A 24 11.58 15.78 -7.97
C ILE A 24 10.67 15.03 -8.96
N GLU A 25 11.02 13.78 -9.32
CA GLU A 25 10.19 12.98 -10.21
C GLU A 25 8.86 12.56 -9.55
N ASN A 26 8.86 12.23 -8.26
CA ASN A 26 7.63 11.96 -7.50
C ASN A 26 6.72 13.21 -7.43
N LEU A 27 7.30 14.38 -7.14
CA LEU A 27 6.55 15.63 -7.08
C LEU A 27 5.95 15.99 -8.44
N SER A 28 6.69 15.79 -9.53
CA SER A 28 6.19 16.00 -10.89
C SER A 28 4.95 15.16 -11.18
N ALA A 29 4.96 13.88 -10.79
CA ALA A 29 3.80 13.02 -10.97
C ALA A 29 2.61 13.46 -10.10
N LYS A 30 2.85 13.84 -8.83
CA LYS A 30 1.82 14.36 -7.92
C LYS A 30 1.17 15.66 -8.42
N ILE A 31 1.93 16.54 -9.07
CA ILE A 31 1.39 17.75 -9.69
C ILE A 31 0.40 17.40 -10.79
N GLU A 32 0.71 16.42 -11.66
CA GLU A 32 -0.23 15.98 -12.70
C GLU A 32 -1.51 15.36 -12.13
N VAL A 33 -1.42 14.63 -11.01
CA VAL A 33 -2.60 14.17 -10.26
C VAL A 33 -3.43 15.36 -9.78
N ALA A 34 -2.80 16.37 -9.16
CA ALA A 34 -3.48 17.56 -8.66
C ALA A 34 -4.10 18.42 -9.77
N ARG A 35 -3.58 18.30 -11.00
CA ARG A 35 -4.12 18.95 -12.21
C ARG A 35 -5.27 18.17 -12.86
N ASN A 36 -5.68 17.04 -12.28
CA ASN A 36 -6.68 16.13 -12.84
C ASN A 36 -6.32 15.66 -14.26
N ASN A 37 -5.02 15.41 -14.50
CA ASN A 37 -4.50 14.91 -15.77
C ASN A 37 -3.97 13.47 -15.61
N PRO A 38 -4.86 12.46 -15.59
CA PRO A 38 -4.49 11.10 -15.22
C PRO A 38 -3.52 10.47 -16.23
N GLN A 39 -3.56 10.83 -17.51
CA GLN A 39 -2.64 10.30 -18.53
C GLN A 39 -1.22 10.80 -18.29
N ALA A 40 -1.04 12.10 -18.05
CA ALA A 40 0.28 12.65 -17.75
C ALA A 40 0.82 12.15 -16.40
N ALA A 41 -0.04 12.01 -15.39
CA ALA A 41 0.35 11.44 -14.11
C ALA A 41 0.87 10.00 -14.26
N ALA A 42 0.18 9.14 -15.01
CA ALA A 42 0.65 7.79 -15.30
C ALA A 42 2.01 7.79 -16.00
N ALA A 43 2.20 8.64 -17.00
CA ALA A 43 3.46 8.74 -17.74
C ALA A 43 4.61 9.18 -16.83
N GLN A 44 4.38 10.18 -15.96
CA GLN A 44 5.39 10.66 -15.02
C GLN A 44 5.71 9.61 -13.95
N TYR A 45 4.72 8.93 -13.37
CA TYR A 45 4.99 7.84 -12.43
C TYR A 45 5.75 6.68 -13.06
N ALA A 46 5.40 6.27 -14.29
CA ALA A 46 6.11 5.22 -15.01
C ALA A 46 7.57 5.60 -15.31
N LYS A 47 7.82 6.86 -15.69
CA LYS A 47 9.17 7.41 -15.87
C LYS A 47 9.93 7.43 -14.54
N ALA A 48 9.33 7.95 -13.48
CA ALA A 48 9.93 8.05 -12.15
C ALA A 48 10.33 6.67 -11.63
N LEU A 49 9.44 5.68 -11.76
CA LEU A 49 9.70 4.31 -11.33
C LEU A 49 10.81 3.64 -12.17
N ARG A 50 10.95 3.96 -13.46
CA ARG A 50 12.07 3.45 -14.27
C ARG A 50 13.41 4.02 -13.83
N LEU A 51 13.45 5.30 -13.46
CA LEU A 51 14.68 5.96 -12.98
C LEU A 51 15.05 5.53 -11.57
N PHE A 52 14.04 5.28 -10.72
CA PHE A 52 14.22 4.96 -9.30
C PHE A 52 13.30 3.79 -8.91
N PRO A 53 13.63 2.56 -9.35
CA PRO A 53 12.74 1.39 -9.27
C PRO A 53 12.36 0.95 -7.86
N ASP A 54 13.19 1.31 -6.89
CA ASP A 54 13.05 0.87 -5.51
C ASP A 54 12.64 2.02 -4.59
N TYR A 55 12.41 3.24 -5.11
CA TYR A 55 12.14 4.38 -4.24
C TYR A 55 10.71 4.36 -3.68
N ARG A 56 10.58 4.10 -2.38
CA ARG A 56 9.30 3.94 -1.66
C ARG A 56 8.24 4.98 -2.02
N ALA A 57 8.58 6.27 -2.01
CA ALA A 57 7.58 7.32 -2.22
C ALA A 57 7.01 7.35 -3.66
N ILE A 58 7.79 6.90 -4.66
CA ILE A 58 7.31 6.75 -6.04
C ILE A 58 6.39 5.54 -6.14
N ILE A 59 6.76 4.42 -5.52
CA ILE A 59 5.94 3.21 -5.46
C ILE A 59 4.58 3.52 -4.81
N HIS A 60 4.59 4.19 -3.66
CA HIS A 60 3.38 4.63 -2.96
C HIS A 60 2.52 5.53 -3.83
N GLY A 61 3.09 6.62 -4.36
CA GLY A 61 2.34 7.56 -5.20
C GLY A 61 1.73 6.91 -6.44
N TYR A 62 2.42 5.94 -7.05
CA TYR A 62 1.90 5.26 -8.23
C TYR A 62 0.78 4.26 -7.90
N ALA A 63 0.90 3.54 -6.79
CA ALA A 63 -0.18 2.66 -6.31
C ALA A 63 -1.42 3.48 -5.92
N GLU A 64 -1.25 4.61 -5.22
CA GLU A 64 -2.32 5.57 -4.92
C GLU A 64 -2.99 6.09 -6.19
N TYR A 65 -2.20 6.46 -7.20
CA TYR A 65 -2.72 6.89 -8.50
C TYR A 65 -3.60 5.81 -9.14
N TYR A 66 -3.15 4.55 -9.14
CA TYR A 66 -3.95 3.46 -9.70
C TYR A 66 -5.25 3.25 -8.94
N LEU A 67 -5.25 3.34 -7.61
CA LEU A 67 -6.46 3.27 -6.80
C LEU A 67 -7.41 4.44 -7.10
N ALA A 68 -6.89 5.67 -7.14
CA ALA A 68 -7.68 6.88 -7.39
C ALA A 68 -8.29 6.92 -8.81
N THR A 69 -7.68 6.23 -9.76
CA THR A 69 -8.16 6.11 -11.15
C THR A 69 -8.92 4.81 -11.43
N ASN A 70 -9.35 4.11 -10.38
CA ASN A 70 -10.12 2.86 -10.46
C ASN A 70 -9.42 1.73 -11.27
N GLN A 71 -8.11 1.58 -11.08
CA GLN A 71 -7.27 0.54 -11.68
C GLN A 71 -6.70 -0.43 -10.62
N PRO A 72 -7.54 -1.12 -9.83
CA PRO A 72 -7.09 -1.92 -8.69
C PRO A 72 -6.15 -3.08 -9.07
N ASP A 73 -6.31 -3.68 -10.25
CA ASP A 73 -5.42 -4.75 -10.72
C ASP A 73 -3.98 -4.27 -10.94
N LYS A 74 -3.82 -3.05 -11.45
CA LYS A 74 -2.48 -2.45 -11.64
C LYS A 74 -1.85 -2.08 -10.30
N ALA A 75 -2.65 -1.58 -9.36
CA ALA A 75 -2.19 -1.34 -7.98
C ALA A 75 -1.68 -2.64 -7.33
N LEU A 76 -2.48 -3.72 -7.39
CA LEU A 76 -2.10 -5.03 -6.82
C LEU A 76 -0.83 -5.58 -7.47
N LYS A 77 -0.71 -5.50 -8.80
CA LYS A 77 0.49 -5.96 -9.51
C LYS A 77 1.73 -5.19 -9.06
N LEU A 78 1.65 -3.86 -9.00
CA LEU A 78 2.76 -3.02 -8.54
C LEU A 78 3.12 -3.34 -7.08
N ILE A 79 2.14 -3.45 -6.20
CA ILE A 79 2.36 -3.77 -4.78
C ILE A 79 3.03 -5.14 -4.65
N ALA A 80 2.54 -6.18 -5.34
CA ALA A 80 3.13 -7.51 -5.29
C ALA A 80 4.59 -7.55 -5.78
N GLU A 81 4.93 -6.76 -6.79
CA GLU A 81 6.31 -6.64 -7.29
C GLU A 81 7.23 -5.93 -6.27
N LYS A 82 6.72 -4.92 -5.56
CA LYS A 82 7.55 -4.02 -4.74
C LYS A 82 7.53 -4.35 -3.24
N GLN A 83 6.55 -5.09 -2.77
CA GLN A 83 6.42 -5.50 -1.37
C GLN A 83 7.64 -6.24 -0.81
N PRO A 84 8.36 -7.11 -1.57
CA PRO A 84 9.58 -7.74 -1.06
C PRO A 84 10.69 -6.74 -0.68
N LEU A 85 10.70 -5.54 -1.26
CA LEU A 85 11.65 -4.48 -0.89
C LEU A 85 11.33 -3.86 0.47
N TYR A 86 10.05 -3.90 0.86
CA TYR A 86 9.51 -3.24 2.05
C TYR A 86 8.52 -4.14 2.79
N PRO A 87 8.96 -5.30 3.29
CA PRO A 87 8.07 -6.31 3.87
C PRO A 87 7.33 -5.81 5.13
N GLU A 88 7.91 -4.86 5.85
CA GLU A 88 7.35 -4.27 7.07
C GLU A 88 6.61 -2.94 6.83
N ASP A 89 6.40 -2.54 5.57
CA ASP A 89 5.69 -1.29 5.28
C ASP A 89 4.16 -1.50 5.35
N PRO A 90 3.48 -1.02 6.40
CA PRO A 90 2.04 -1.22 6.53
C PRO A 90 1.25 -0.52 5.42
N TYR A 91 1.80 0.54 4.80
CA TYR A 91 1.07 1.32 3.81
C TYR A 91 0.83 0.54 2.52
N LEU A 92 1.74 -0.35 2.14
CA LEU A 92 1.55 -1.24 0.99
C LEU A 92 0.35 -2.18 1.22
N TYR A 93 0.20 -2.72 2.43
CA TYR A 93 -0.92 -3.57 2.79
C TYR A 93 -2.25 -2.80 2.85
N GLU A 94 -2.24 -1.55 3.32
CA GLU A 94 -3.44 -0.70 3.28
C GLU A 94 -3.91 -0.41 1.86
N MET A 95 -2.99 -0.15 0.93
CA MET A 95 -3.32 0.03 -0.48
C MET A 95 -3.81 -1.27 -1.11
N MET A 96 -3.23 -2.42 -0.75
CA MET A 96 -3.70 -3.74 -1.17
C MET A 96 -5.12 -4.01 -0.68
N ALA A 97 -5.44 -3.67 0.57
CA ALA A 97 -6.79 -3.75 1.10
C ALA A 97 -7.78 -2.87 0.32
N LYS A 98 -7.42 -1.61 0.02
CA LYS A 98 -8.24 -0.72 -0.82
C LYS A 98 -8.47 -1.29 -2.21
N ALA A 99 -7.44 -1.91 -2.82
CA ALA A 99 -7.57 -2.53 -4.13
C ALA A 99 -8.52 -3.74 -4.10
N TYR A 100 -8.41 -4.61 -3.09
CA TYR A 100 -9.33 -5.75 -2.94
C TYR A 100 -10.76 -5.32 -2.61
N ALA A 101 -10.93 -4.26 -1.82
CA ALA A 101 -12.24 -3.66 -1.58
C ALA A 101 -12.91 -3.21 -2.89
N ALA A 102 -12.16 -2.51 -3.75
CA ALA A 102 -12.65 -2.07 -5.06
C ALA A 102 -13.02 -3.26 -6.00
N LYS A 103 -12.43 -4.44 -5.77
CA LYS A 103 -12.73 -5.67 -6.49
C LYS A 103 -13.82 -6.54 -5.84
N GLY A 104 -14.40 -6.12 -4.71
CA GLY A 104 -15.36 -6.93 -3.96
C GLY A 104 -14.77 -8.22 -3.40
N LYS A 105 -13.46 -8.22 -3.11
CA LYS A 105 -12.73 -9.38 -2.54
C LYS A 105 -12.55 -9.22 -1.04
N ASP A 106 -13.59 -9.53 -0.28
CA ASP A 106 -13.69 -9.27 1.15
C ASP A 106 -12.69 -10.09 1.97
N LEU A 107 -12.51 -11.39 1.67
CA LEU A 107 -11.49 -12.21 2.35
C LEU A 107 -10.11 -11.56 2.25
N LEU A 108 -9.68 -11.25 1.02
CA LEU A 108 -8.35 -10.69 0.76
C LEU A 108 -8.22 -9.24 1.25
N ARG A 109 -9.32 -8.47 1.24
CA ARG A 109 -9.37 -7.13 1.85
C ARG A 109 -9.05 -7.21 3.33
N PHE A 110 -9.80 -8.03 4.07
CA PHE A 110 -9.63 -8.18 5.52
C PHE A 110 -8.27 -8.79 5.86
N GLN A 111 -7.79 -9.76 5.07
CA GLN A 111 -6.43 -10.28 5.21
C GLN A 111 -5.38 -9.17 5.11
N ALA A 112 -5.45 -8.34 4.07
CA ALA A 112 -4.52 -7.23 3.88
C ALA A 112 -4.61 -6.19 5.02
N GLN A 113 -5.82 -5.90 5.53
CA GLN A 113 -6.00 -5.02 6.69
C GLN A 113 -5.37 -5.61 7.95
N GLY A 114 -5.50 -6.92 8.17
CA GLY A 114 -4.87 -7.61 9.29
C GLY A 114 -3.35 -7.51 9.25
N GLU A 115 -2.74 -7.73 8.08
CA GLU A 115 -1.29 -7.58 7.92
C GLU A 115 -0.80 -6.14 8.10
N ALA A 116 -1.59 -5.14 7.68
CA ALA A 116 -1.29 -3.74 7.92
C ALA A 116 -1.31 -3.41 9.43
N TYR A 117 -2.31 -3.90 10.16
CA TYR A 117 -2.40 -3.71 11.61
C TYR A 117 -1.27 -4.40 12.37
N TYR A 118 -0.89 -5.62 11.96
CA TYR A 118 0.24 -6.33 12.56
C TYR A 118 1.54 -5.51 12.46
N ARG A 119 1.83 -4.93 11.29
CA ARG A 119 3.01 -4.07 11.05
C ARG A 119 2.96 -2.72 11.77
N LYS A 120 1.77 -2.32 12.21
CA LYS A 120 1.57 -1.15 13.08
C LYS A 120 1.62 -1.51 14.57
N TYR A 121 2.05 -2.72 14.92
CA TYR A 121 2.06 -3.25 16.29
C TYR A 121 0.66 -3.29 16.93
N ASN A 122 -0.40 -3.33 16.11
CA ASN A 122 -1.76 -3.52 16.58
C ASN A 122 -2.15 -4.99 16.40
N LEU A 123 -1.64 -5.84 17.29
CA LEU A 123 -1.88 -7.28 17.23
C LEU A 123 -3.36 -7.65 17.39
N ASN A 124 -4.06 -6.98 18.31
CA ASN A 124 -5.50 -7.20 18.53
C ASN A 124 -6.31 -6.89 17.27
N GLY A 125 -6.08 -5.70 16.68
CA GLY A 125 -6.74 -5.33 15.43
C GLY A 125 -6.40 -6.30 14.28
N ALA A 126 -5.14 -6.77 14.22
CA ALA A 126 -4.74 -7.75 13.20
C ALA A 126 -5.54 -9.05 13.31
N VAL A 127 -5.67 -9.60 14.52
CA VAL A 127 -6.49 -10.80 14.81
C VAL A 127 -7.95 -10.56 14.42
N GLU A 128 -8.54 -9.42 14.80
CA GLU A 128 -9.92 -9.08 14.46
C GLU A 128 -10.17 -9.06 12.95
N GLN A 129 -9.25 -8.47 12.17
CA GLN A 129 -9.39 -8.44 10.71
C GLN A 129 -9.28 -9.84 10.11
N LEU A 130 -8.36 -10.69 10.58
CA LEU A 130 -8.26 -12.07 10.08
C LEU A 130 -9.48 -12.92 10.48
N ASP A 131 -10.09 -12.67 11.62
CA ASP A 131 -11.38 -13.28 11.99
C ASP A 131 -12.53 -12.89 11.04
N LEU A 132 -12.54 -11.63 10.57
CA LEU A 132 -13.48 -11.19 9.54
C LEU A 132 -13.18 -11.83 8.18
N ALA A 133 -11.91 -12.00 7.84
CA ALA A 133 -11.48 -12.63 6.59
C ALA A 133 -11.97 -14.08 6.47
N ILE A 134 -11.85 -14.90 7.53
CA ILE A 134 -12.33 -16.29 7.53
C ILE A 134 -13.85 -16.38 7.33
N LYS A 135 -14.60 -15.42 7.89
CA LYS A 135 -16.07 -15.36 7.76
C LYS A 135 -16.53 -14.92 6.38
N ALA A 136 -15.65 -14.35 5.56
CA ALA A 136 -15.98 -13.92 4.22
C ALA A 136 -16.27 -15.13 3.32
N LYS A 137 -17.26 -15.01 2.44
CA LYS A 137 -17.79 -16.12 1.61
C LYS A 137 -17.23 -16.14 0.19
N ASP A 138 -16.38 -15.17 -0.16
CA ASP A 138 -15.89 -14.92 -1.51
C ASP A 138 -14.53 -15.57 -1.82
N GLY A 139 -13.89 -16.18 -0.82
CA GLY A 139 -12.58 -16.81 -0.93
C GLY A 139 -12.61 -18.29 -1.28
N ASN A 140 -11.58 -18.77 -1.96
CA ASN A 140 -11.38 -20.18 -2.26
C ASN A 140 -10.68 -20.93 -1.09
N PHE A 141 -10.63 -22.26 -1.17
CA PHE A 141 -10.03 -23.10 -0.12
C PHE A 141 -8.57 -22.75 0.20
N TYR A 142 -7.77 -22.40 -0.81
CA TYR A 142 -6.37 -22.03 -0.64
C TYR A 142 -6.24 -20.67 0.09
N GLU A 143 -7.04 -19.68 -0.29
CA GLU A 143 -7.09 -18.37 0.38
C GLU A 143 -7.52 -18.50 1.84
N GLN A 144 -8.56 -19.30 2.11
CA GLN A 144 -9.02 -19.60 3.47
C GLN A 144 -7.92 -20.23 4.32
N SER A 145 -7.23 -21.25 3.77
CA SER A 145 -6.14 -21.94 4.46
C SER A 145 -5.00 -20.99 4.85
N ILE A 146 -4.66 -20.03 4.00
CA ILE A 146 -3.62 -19.02 4.30
C ILE A 146 -4.06 -18.13 5.46
N VAL A 147 -5.29 -17.62 5.42
CA VAL A 147 -5.81 -16.73 6.47
C VAL A 147 -5.91 -17.47 7.80
N GLU A 148 -6.39 -18.71 7.81
CA GLU A 148 -6.48 -19.54 9.03
C GLU A 148 -5.11 -19.79 9.65
N ALA A 149 -4.12 -20.17 8.84
CA ALA A 149 -2.76 -20.40 9.33
C ALA A 149 -2.17 -19.14 9.97
N ARG A 150 -2.36 -17.99 9.32
CA ARG A 150 -1.87 -16.69 9.82
C ARG A 150 -2.62 -16.24 11.08
N LEU A 151 -3.94 -16.41 11.15
CA LEU A 151 -4.72 -16.11 12.34
C LEU A 151 -4.25 -16.95 13.54
N LYS A 152 -4.01 -18.24 13.33
CA LYS A 152 -3.48 -19.13 14.37
C LYS A 152 -2.12 -18.65 14.88
N GLU A 153 -1.25 -18.19 13.99
CA GLU A 153 0.04 -17.61 14.36
C GLU A 153 -0.14 -16.36 15.23
N LEU A 154 -0.98 -15.40 14.80
CA LEU A 154 -1.18 -14.14 15.53
C LEU A 154 -1.84 -14.36 16.90
N ARG A 155 -2.79 -15.29 17.02
CA ARG A 155 -3.38 -15.66 18.31
C ARG A 155 -2.36 -16.24 19.28
N ARG A 156 -1.41 -17.03 18.79
CA ARG A 156 -0.31 -17.54 19.62
C ARG A 156 0.57 -16.40 20.14
N LEU A 157 0.86 -15.39 19.29
CA LEU A 157 1.59 -14.20 19.72
C LEU A 157 0.80 -13.43 20.80
N GLN A 158 -0.50 -13.26 20.61
CA GLN A 158 -1.38 -12.54 21.52
C GLN A 158 -1.44 -13.20 22.91
N GLU A 159 -1.55 -14.52 22.95
CA GLU A 159 -1.51 -15.29 24.20
C GLU A 159 -0.15 -15.16 24.90
N ASN A 160 0.95 -15.22 24.15
CA ASN A 160 2.29 -15.05 24.71
C ASN A 160 2.50 -13.65 25.31
N GLU A 161 2.02 -12.59 24.65
CA GLU A 161 2.07 -11.23 25.18
C GLU A 161 1.27 -11.10 26.47
N LYS A 162 0.07 -11.68 26.52
CA LYS A 162 -0.77 -11.70 27.71
C LYS A 162 -0.08 -12.40 28.88
N LEU A 163 0.45 -13.61 28.67
CA LEU A 163 1.17 -14.37 29.69
C LEU A 163 2.43 -13.64 30.18
N ALA A 164 3.13 -12.91 29.30
CA ALA A 164 4.29 -12.12 29.69
C ALA A 164 3.90 -10.96 30.61
N ILE A 165 2.80 -10.27 30.30
CA ILE A 165 2.26 -9.18 31.14
C ILE A 165 1.85 -9.72 32.52
N GLU A 166 1.13 -10.84 32.57
CA GLU A 166 0.71 -11.48 33.83
C GLU A 166 1.88 -11.93 34.73
N ARG A 167 3.03 -12.26 34.15
CA ARG A 167 4.25 -12.63 34.90
C ARG A 167 5.02 -11.44 35.43
N LEU A 168 4.81 -10.25 34.85
CA LEU A 168 5.48 -9.01 35.20
C LEU A 168 4.64 -8.14 36.17
N SER A 169 3.36 -8.44 36.32
CA SER A 169 2.43 -7.86 37.31
C SER A 169 2.48 -8.58 38.65
#